data_AF-A0A8S0P7W1-F1
#
_entry.id   AF-A0A8S0P7W1-F1
#
_cell.length_a   1.000
_cell.length_b   1.000
_cell.length_c   1.000
_cell.angle_alpha   90.00
_cell.angle_beta   90.00
_cell.angle_gamma   90.00
#
_symmetry.space_group_name_H-M   'P 1'
#
loop_
_entity.id
_entity.type
_entity.pdbx_description
1 polymer ?
#
loop_
_entity_poly.entity_id
_entity_poly.type
_entity_poly.pdbx_seq_one_letter_code
_entity_poly.pdbx_strand_id
1 'polypeptide(L)'
;MSKQTYRVCFCFRRRFRLAAAEAPKGIKALFNEYSEKGIMGLDQLRRFLDEVQKEENATLEDAQAILDSLHEFNIFHRKELNIETFFKYLFGDVNPPLNPKLGVHHDMTAPLSHYFIFTGHNSYLTGNQLSSDCSAAPIVHALERGVRVIELDIWPNSRKDNVNVLHGRTLTTPVELIKCLRSIKEHAFSASEYPVVITLEDHLTPDLQAKVAEALCYQFNQTSHISDTANFFSKQNICCCNNIIYYKHAVYEHVAYFKHKHQTCRFLFFFNVDQPTFKISRNKPQSWSLIISISHPKRDLSPWLLESENPIQFCIPNVQYEHEDIAFRKLKILEQGYGRSLWLMHGMFRANGGCGYVKKPEFLLKAGPKNEVFDPKVKFPVLTTLRVTVYMGVGWYYDFHHTHFDTYSPPDFYTKVGIAGVPADTIMKKTKILEDNWIPNWDETFDFPLTVPELAMLRIEVHEYDMSEKDDFAGQTCLPVLELRKGIRAVPLHSRKGEMYDTVKLLMRFEFV
;
A
#
# COMPACT_ATOMS: atom_id res chain seq x y z
N MET A 1 -11.05 36.34 5.87
CA MET A 1 -10.40 35.95 4.58
C MET A 1 -9.02 36.56 4.54
N SER A 2 -7.96 35.75 4.42
CA SER A 2 -6.60 36.25 4.24
C SER A 2 -6.38 36.64 2.76
N LYS A 3 -5.58 37.69 2.52
CA LYS A 3 -5.18 38.10 1.17
C LYS A 3 -3.81 37.49 0.87
N GLN A 4 -3.72 36.71 -0.20
CA GLN A 4 -2.44 36.20 -0.70
C GLN A 4 -1.86 37.21 -1.68
N THR A 5 -0.53 37.36 -1.70
CA THR A 5 0.15 38.31 -2.58
C THR A 5 1.28 37.61 -3.31
N TYR A 6 1.21 37.59 -4.64
CA TYR A 6 2.19 36.96 -5.53
C TYR A 6 2.98 38.02 -6.28
N ARG A 7 4.30 37.84 -6.43
CA ARG A 7 5.18 38.79 -7.13
C ARG A 7 5.42 38.32 -8.55
N VAL A 8 4.80 38.98 -9.53
CA VAL A 8 4.92 38.60 -10.96
C VAL A 8 6.18 39.22 -11.59
N CYS A 9 6.60 40.40 -11.13
CA CYS A 9 7.90 41.00 -11.43
C CYS A 9 8.25 42.06 -10.38
N PHE A 10 9.44 42.69 -10.48
CA PHE A 10 10.03 43.55 -9.44
C PHE A 10 9.08 44.62 -8.86
N CYS A 11 8.13 45.14 -9.66
CA CYS A 11 7.21 46.20 -9.25
C CYS A 11 5.74 45.76 -9.15
N PHE A 12 5.36 44.57 -9.61
CA PHE A 12 3.97 44.18 -9.75
C PHE A 12 3.60 43.01 -8.83
N ARG A 13 2.51 43.21 -8.09
CA ARG A 13 1.97 42.23 -7.14
C ARG A 13 0.52 41.90 -7.49
N ARG A 14 0.21 40.63 -7.70
CA ARG A 14 -1.17 40.14 -7.80
C ARG A 14 -1.67 39.80 -6.40
N ARG A 15 -2.96 40.04 -6.13
CA ARG A 15 -3.59 39.74 -4.85
C ARG A 15 -4.80 38.85 -5.04
N PHE A 16 -4.82 37.73 -4.33
CA PHE A 16 -5.92 36.77 -4.37
C PHE A 16 -6.56 36.66 -2.99
N ARG A 17 -7.83 36.28 -2.95
CA ARG A 17 -8.54 36.02 -1.69
C ARG A 17 -8.52 34.53 -1.42
N LEU A 18 -8.00 34.14 -0.27
CA LEU A 18 -8.20 32.78 0.22
C LEU A 18 -9.58 32.73 0.88
N ALA A 19 -10.52 32.06 0.21
CA ALA A 19 -11.83 31.77 0.77
C ALA A 19 -11.72 30.72 1.88
N ALA A 20 -12.66 30.75 2.83
CA ALA A 20 -12.84 29.60 3.71
C ALA A 20 -13.50 28.48 2.91
N ALA A 21 -13.17 27.22 3.21
CA ALA A 21 -13.85 26.10 2.60
C ALA A 21 -15.33 26.11 3.01
N GLU A 22 -16.22 26.11 2.04
CA GLU A 22 -17.66 26.00 2.25
C GLU A 22 -18.20 24.72 1.61
N ALA A 23 -19.28 24.20 2.18
CA ALA A 23 -19.98 23.05 1.61
C ALA A 23 -20.41 23.33 0.15
N PRO A 24 -20.12 22.41 -0.80
CA PRO A 24 -20.63 22.47 -2.16
C PRO A 24 -22.15 22.54 -2.20
N LYS A 25 -22.73 23.07 -3.29
CA LYS A 25 -24.18 23.23 -3.44
C LYS A 25 -24.93 21.90 -3.26
N GLY A 26 -24.42 20.80 -3.83
CA GLY A 26 -25.00 19.47 -3.65
C GLY A 26 -25.00 19.01 -2.19
N ILE A 27 -23.94 19.29 -1.43
CA ILE A 27 -23.88 18.97 0.00
C ILE A 27 -24.82 19.85 0.82
N LYS A 28 -24.94 21.14 0.49
CA LYS A 28 -25.91 22.04 1.13
C LYS A 28 -27.36 21.59 0.88
N ALA A 29 -27.68 21.17 -0.34
CA ALA A 29 -28.99 20.63 -0.69
C ALA A 29 -29.28 19.33 0.07
N LEU A 30 -28.34 18.40 0.10
CA LEU A 30 -28.44 17.15 0.83
C LEU A 30 -28.64 17.38 2.33
N PHE A 31 -27.88 18.29 2.95
CA PHE A 31 -28.07 18.64 4.36
C PHE A 31 -29.50 19.14 4.61
N ASN A 32 -30.04 19.97 3.72
CA ASN A 32 -31.39 20.51 3.87
C ASN A 32 -32.48 19.42 3.82
N GLU A 33 -32.29 18.34 3.06
CA GLU A 33 -33.23 17.20 3.01
C GLU A 33 -33.33 16.45 4.36
N TYR A 34 -32.26 16.47 5.15
CA TYR A 34 -32.18 15.80 6.45
C TYR A 34 -32.20 16.81 7.61
N SER A 35 -32.50 18.09 7.37
CA SER A 35 -32.53 19.10 8.43
C SER A 35 -33.89 19.75 8.54
N GLU A 36 -34.25 20.15 9.75
CA GLU A 36 -35.44 20.95 10.02
C GLU A 36 -35.00 22.34 10.45
N LYS A 37 -35.44 23.38 9.72
CA LYS A 37 -35.05 24.78 9.97
C LYS A 37 -33.52 24.99 10.01
N GLY A 38 -32.78 24.22 9.20
CA GLY A 38 -31.32 24.30 9.09
C GLY A 38 -30.55 23.58 10.20
N ILE A 39 -31.23 22.73 10.97
CA ILE A 39 -30.67 21.97 12.08
C ILE A 39 -30.96 20.47 11.88
N MET A 40 -29.93 19.63 12.00
CA MET A 40 -30.02 18.17 11.94
C MET A 40 -29.77 17.59 13.34
N GLY A 41 -30.80 16.98 13.92
CA GLY A 41 -30.72 16.29 15.21
C GLY A 41 -30.23 14.84 15.07
N LEU A 42 -30.23 14.11 16.19
CA LEU A 42 -29.76 12.71 16.26
C LEU A 42 -30.50 11.78 15.30
N ASP A 43 -31.83 11.82 15.30
CA ASP A 43 -32.64 10.95 14.44
C ASP A 43 -32.40 11.22 12.96
N GLN A 44 -32.28 12.50 12.59
CA GLN A 44 -31.98 12.86 11.20
C GLN A 44 -30.54 12.49 10.80
N LEU A 45 -29.57 12.66 11.69
CA LEU A 45 -28.19 12.21 11.46
C LEU A 45 -28.13 10.69 11.31
N ARG A 46 -28.82 9.92 12.16
CA ARG A 46 -28.91 8.46 12.05
C ARG A 46 -29.51 8.05 10.70
N ARG A 47 -30.58 8.70 10.24
CA ARG A 47 -31.13 8.49 8.90
C ARG A 47 -30.13 8.81 7.79
N PHE A 48 -29.38 9.90 7.90
CA PHE A 48 -28.31 10.23 6.96
C PHE A 48 -27.22 9.13 6.91
N LEU A 49 -26.81 8.61 8.07
CA LEU A 49 -25.82 7.53 8.14
C LEU A 49 -26.29 6.26 7.43
N ASP A 50 -27.56 5.89 7.63
CA ASP A 50 -28.16 4.72 6.98
C ASP A 50 -28.39 4.96 5.47
N GLU A 51 -29.12 6.02 5.13
CA GLU A 51 -29.60 6.25 3.76
C GLU A 51 -28.48 6.72 2.81
N VAL A 52 -27.57 7.59 3.27
CA VAL A 52 -26.50 8.19 2.45
C VAL A 52 -25.16 7.52 2.68
N GLN A 53 -24.74 7.35 3.94
CA GLN A 53 -23.44 6.73 4.23
C GLN A 53 -23.45 5.20 4.08
N LYS A 54 -24.65 4.60 3.99
CA LYS A 54 -24.86 3.14 3.93
C LYS A 54 -24.18 2.42 5.10
N GLU A 55 -24.20 3.05 6.27
CA GLU A 55 -23.81 2.42 7.53
C GLU A 55 -24.96 1.53 7.99
N GLU A 56 -25.00 0.30 7.47
CA GLU A 56 -26.03 -0.68 7.83
C GLU A 56 -26.05 -0.89 9.35
N ASN A 57 -27.23 -0.74 9.96
CA ASN A 57 -27.45 -0.80 11.40
C ASN A 57 -26.90 0.39 12.23
N ALA A 58 -26.68 1.56 11.61
CA ALA A 58 -26.33 2.77 12.37
C ALA A 58 -27.32 3.05 13.50
N THR A 59 -26.81 3.12 14.73
CA THR A 59 -27.65 3.33 15.93
C THR A 59 -27.69 4.81 16.33
N LEU A 60 -28.55 5.15 17.29
CA LEU A 60 -28.57 6.50 17.86
C LEU A 60 -27.27 6.80 18.64
N GLU A 61 -26.66 5.78 19.23
CA GLU A 61 -25.37 5.88 19.92
C GLU A 61 -24.23 6.22 18.94
N ASP A 62 -24.25 5.66 17.73
CA ASP A 62 -23.27 6.02 16.68
C ASP A 62 -23.41 7.49 16.28
N ALA A 63 -24.65 7.94 16.03
CA ALA A 63 -24.93 9.34 15.73
C ALA A 63 -24.51 10.27 16.88
N GLN A 64 -24.76 9.85 18.12
CA GLN A 64 -24.38 10.58 19.32
C GLN A 64 -22.86 10.68 19.47
N ALA A 65 -22.12 9.60 19.21
CA ALA A 65 -20.66 9.57 19.27
C ALA A 65 -20.04 10.53 18.23
N ILE A 66 -20.62 10.62 17.03
CA ILE A 66 -20.19 11.59 16.01
C ILE A 66 -20.40 13.01 16.52
N LEU A 67 -21.57 13.34 17.07
CA LEU A 67 -21.81 14.67 17.63
C LEU A 67 -20.83 15.01 18.75
N ASP A 68 -20.61 14.08 19.69
CA ASP A 68 -19.74 14.31 20.83
C ASP A 68 -18.29 14.56 20.38
N SER A 69 -17.82 13.88 19.31
CA SER A 69 -16.49 14.10 18.71
C SER A 69 -16.30 15.49 18.09
N LEU A 70 -17.37 16.19 17.74
CA LEU A 70 -17.31 17.53 17.13
C LEU A 70 -17.35 18.65 18.16
N HIS A 71 -17.68 18.33 19.41
CA HIS A 71 -17.99 19.31 20.47
C HIS A 71 -16.99 19.30 21.64
N GLU A 72 -15.76 18.77 21.44
CA GLU A 72 -14.71 18.62 22.47
C GLU A 72 -14.42 19.89 23.32
N PHE A 73 -14.93 21.08 22.96
CA PHE A 73 -14.73 22.33 23.67
C PHE A 73 -15.98 23.05 24.19
N ASN A 74 -17.21 22.55 23.98
CA ASN A 74 -18.43 23.29 24.36
C ASN A 74 -19.49 22.44 25.07
N ILE A 75 -19.37 22.36 26.41
CA ILE A 75 -20.26 21.62 27.33
C ILE A 75 -21.71 22.19 27.37
N PHE A 76 -21.92 23.42 26.88
CA PHE A 76 -23.17 24.17 27.11
C PHE A 76 -24.09 24.36 25.89
N HIS A 77 -23.77 23.79 24.72
CA HIS A 77 -24.62 23.91 23.54
C HIS A 77 -25.32 22.61 23.15
N ARG A 78 -26.54 22.74 22.60
CA ARG A 78 -27.34 21.61 22.12
C ARG A 78 -26.56 20.78 21.11
N LYS A 79 -26.68 19.46 21.24
CA LYS A 79 -26.09 18.41 20.40
C LYS A 79 -26.82 18.34 19.04
N GLU A 80 -26.74 19.39 18.25
CA GLU A 80 -27.42 19.49 16.97
C GLU A 80 -26.45 20.00 15.88
N LEU A 81 -26.54 19.46 14.66
CA LEU A 81 -25.67 19.87 13.55
C LEU A 81 -26.31 21.00 12.74
N ASN A 82 -25.56 22.07 12.54
CA ASN A 82 -25.82 23.00 11.45
C ASN A 82 -24.96 22.62 10.24
N ILE A 83 -25.13 23.31 9.11
CA ILE A 83 -24.38 23.01 7.88
C ILE A 83 -22.85 23.09 8.08
N GLU A 84 -22.35 23.99 8.93
CA GLU A 84 -20.92 24.14 9.17
C GLU A 84 -20.35 22.96 9.96
N THR A 85 -21.03 22.53 11.02
CA THR A 85 -20.60 21.37 11.83
C THR A 85 -20.79 20.05 11.09
N PHE A 86 -21.86 19.91 10.30
CA PHE A 86 -22.05 18.78 9.40
C PHE A 86 -20.92 18.69 8.35
N PHE A 87 -20.54 19.83 7.76
CA PHE A 87 -19.44 19.86 6.80
C PHE A 87 -18.08 19.55 7.44
N LYS A 88 -17.85 20.00 8.68
CA LYS A 88 -16.67 19.60 9.48
C LYS A 88 -16.65 18.09 9.73
N TYR A 89 -17.79 17.49 10.07
CA TYR A 89 -17.91 16.04 10.20
C TYR A 89 -17.54 15.31 8.91
N LEU A 90 -18.05 15.75 7.76
CA LEU A 90 -17.78 15.10 6.48
C LEU A 90 -16.28 15.01 6.15
N PHE A 91 -15.49 15.99 6.58
CA PHE A 91 -14.02 16.03 6.43
C PHE A 91 -13.24 15.51 7.65
N GLY A 92 -13.94 15.15 8.72
CA GLY A 92 -13.34 14.72 9.98
C GLY A 92 -12.70 13.34 9.87
N ASP A 93 -11.75 13.06 10.77
CA ASP A 93 -11.04 11.78 10.82
C ASP A 93 -11.94 10.60 11.24
N VAL A 94 -13.15 10.90 11.73
CA VAL A 94 -14.21 9.92 12.02
C VAL A 94 -14.95 9.44 10.76
N ASN A 95 -14.70 10.06 9.59
CA ASN A 95 -15.31 9.71 8.31
C ASN A 95 -14.33 9.23 7.22
N PRO A 96 -13.42 8.27 7.52
CA PRO A 96 -12.43 7.76 6.57
C PRO A 96 -13.08 6.90 5.47
N PRO A 97 -12.40 6.69 4.33
CA PRO A 97 -12.93 5.93 3.21
C PRO A 97 -12.84 4.42 3.40
N LEU A 98 -12.00 3.96 4.33
CA LEU A 98 -11.88 2.56 4.77
C LEU A 98 -12.36 2.46 6.21
N ASN A 99 -12.86 1.30 6.64
CA ASN A 99 -13.37 1.13 8.00
C ASN A 99 -12.27 0.67 8.97
N PRO A 100 -11.71 1.56 9.82
CA PRO A 100 -10.66 1.17 10.76
C PRO A 100 -11.16 0.18 11.83
N LYS A 101 -12.47 0.17 12.13
CA LYS A 101 -13.06 -0.72 13.14
C LYS A 101 -13.10 -2.18 12.67
N LEU A 102 -13.01 -2.43 11.36
CA LEU A 102 -13.07 -3.78 10.80
C LEU A 102 -11.82 -4.59 11.19
N GLY A 103 -10.68 -3.92 11.36
CA GLY A 103 -9.42 -4.58 11.70
C GLY A 103 -9.09 -5.72 10.72
N VAL A 104 -8.44 -6.76 11.25
CA VAL A 104 -8.14 -7.97 10.49
C VAL A 104 -9.37 -8.85 10.44
N HIS A 105 -9.89 -9.09 9.24
CA HIS A 105 -11.20 -9.70 9.02
C HIS A 105 -11.21 -10.77 7.92
N HIS A 106 -10.13 -10.90 7.17
CA HIS A 106 -9.95 -12.07 6.31
C HIS A 106 -9.73 -13.33 7.15
N ASP A 107 -10.00 -14.50 6.56
CA ASP A 107 -9.59 -15.77 7.14
C ASP A 107 -8.06 -15.84 7.16
N MET A 108 -7.49 -15.84 8.37
CA MET A 108 -6.06 -15.88 8.64
C MET A 108 -5.59 -17.27 9.08
N THR A 109 -6.33 -18.32 8.74
CA THR A 109 -6.02 -19.73 9.06
C THR A 109 -5.61 -20.55 7.84
N ALA A 110 -5.77 -20.01 6.63
CA ALA A 110 -5.36 -20.66 5.39
C ALA A 110 -3.82 -20.72 5.23
N PRO A 111 -3.28 -21.57 4.33
CA PRO A 111 -1.85 -21.65 4.03
C PRO A 111 -1.26 -20.32 3.53
N LEU A 112 0.03 -20.08 3.79
CA LEU A 112 0.72 -18.83 3.42
C LEU A 112 0.62 -18.49 1.92
N SER A 113 0.62 -19.50 1.05
CA SER A 113 0.47 -19.34 -0.41
C SER A 113 -0.87 -18.72 -0.82
N HIS A 114 -1.87 -18.71 0.07
CA HIS A 114 -3.19 -18.16 -0.18
C HIS A 114 -3.26 -16.64 0.04
N TYR A 115 -2.16 -16.00 0.43
CA TYR A 115 -2.14 -14.55 0.68
C TYR A 115 -1.19 -13.83 -0.27
N PHE A 116 -1.55 -12.61 -0.60
CA PHE A 116 -0.61 -11.58 -0.98
C PHE A 116 0.09 -11.06 0.28
N ILE A 117 1.41 -10.88 0.22
CA ILE A 117 2.25 -10.53 1.37
C ILE A 117 3.02 -9.24 1.09
N PHE A 118 2.91 -8.27 1.99
CA PHE A 118 3.55 -6.97 1.86
C PHE A 118 5.07 -7.13 1.88
N THR A 119 5.70 -6.91 0.73
CA THR A 119 7.13 -7.19 0.52
C THR A 119 7.92 -5.91 0.27
N GLY A 120 9.01 -5.73 1.02
CA GLY A 120 10.06 -4.76 0.76
C GLY A 120 11.21 -5.40 -0.01
N HIS A 121 11.81 -4.65 -0.94
CA HIS A 121 12.98 -5.10 -1.71
C HIS A 121 14.19 -4.21 -1.39
N ASN A 122 15.36 -4.82 -1.22
CA ASN A 122 16.58 -4.17 -0.72
C ASN A 122 16.28 -3.22 0.45
N SER A 123 15.57 -3.71 1.45
CA SER A 123 15.05 -2.92 2.59
C SER A 123 16.14 -2.27 3.44
N TYR A 124 17.41 -2.47 3.12
CA TYR A 124 18.58 -1.87 3.78
C TYR A 124 19.11 -0.60 3.08
N LEU A 125 18.70 -0.29 1.84
CA LEU A 125 19.17 0.88 1.12
C LEU A 125 18.53 2.18 1.64
N THR A 126 19.33 3.23 1.84
CA THR A 126 18.83 4.57 2.21
C THR A 126 18.46 5.44 1.01
N GLY A 127 18.73 4.97 -0.22
CA GLY A 127 18.48 5.69 -1.45
C GLY A 127 18.61 4.82 -2.69
N ASN A 128 19.45 5.25 -3.65
CA ASN A 128 19.59 4.59 -4.94
C ASN A 128 20.41 3.28 -4.88
N GLN A 129 20.18 2.37 -5.83
CA GLN A 129 20.84 1.05 -5.85
C GLN A 129 22.33 1.06 -6.19
N LEU A 130 22.90 2.18 -6.65
CA LEU A 130 24.28 2.19 -7.16
C LEU A 130 25.28 2.73 -6.15
N SER A 131 24.89 3.70 -5.32
CA SER A 131 25.85 4.47 -4.52
C SER A 131 25.28 5.00 -3.21
N SER A 132 24.03 4.69 -2.83
CA SER A 132 23.53 5.14 -1.53
C SER A 132 24.13 4.34 -0.38
N ASP A 133 23.98 4.87 0.82
CA ASP A 133 24.34 4.13 2.02
C ASP A 133 23.37 2.97 2.29
N CYS A 134 23.82 2.00 3.09
CA CYS A 134 22.97 1.00 3.69
C CYS A 134 22.81 1.28 5.20
N SER A 135 21.61 1.08 5.74
CA SER A 135 21.38 1.17 7.17
C SER A 135 20.19 0.33 7.61
N ALA A 136 20.02 0.17 8.93
CA ALA A 136 18.84 -0.49 9.47
C ALA A 136 17.59 0.40 9.52
N ALA A 137 17.71 1.73 9.35
CA ALA A 137 16.57 2.64 9.47
C ALA A 137 15.48 2.40 8.40
N PRO A 138 15.81 2.16 7.11
CA PRO A 138 14.82 1.74 6.12
C PRO A 138 14.10 0.43 6.48
N ILE A 139 14.77 -0.52 7.14
CA ILE A 139 14.15 -1.76 7.62
C ILE A 139 13.15 -1.47 8.74
N VAL A 140 13.50 -0.58 9.67
CA VAL A 140 12.58 -0.16 10.75
C VAL A 140 11.34 0.50 10.15
N HIS A 141 11.54 1.45 9.23
CA HIS A 141 10.45 2.14 8.56
C HIS A 141 9.55 1.20 7.77
N ALA A 142 10.11 0.19 7.09
CA ALA A 142 9.37 -0.88 6.43
C ALA A 142 8.40 -1.58 7.38
N LEU A 143 8.94 -2.05 8.50
CA LEU A 143 8.19 -2.83 9.49
C LEU A 143 7.10 -2.01 10.16
N GLU A 144 7.38 -0.73 10.48
CA GLU A 144 6.40 0.23 11.01
C GLU A 144 5.27 0.56 10.03
N ARG A 145 5.50 0.39 8.72
CA ARG A 145 4.46 0.51 7.68
C ARG A 145 3.69 -0.77 7.40
N GLY A 146 4.01 -1.87 8.10
CA GLY A 146 3.33 -3.15 7.93
C GLY A 146 3.97 -4.09 6.91
N VAL A 147 5.16 -3.79 6.36
CA VAL A 147 5.89 -4.70 5.47
C VAL A 147 6.22 -5.99 6.22
N ARG A 148 5.95 -7.15 5.60
CA ARG A 148 6.11 -8.48 6.20
C ARG A 148 7.24 -9.28 5.59
N VAL A 149 7.82 -8.87 4.46
CA VAL A 149 8.97 -9.55 3.86
C VAL A 149 10.14 -8.56 3.73
N ILE A 150 11.26 -8.89 4.36
CA ILE A 150 12.48 -8.07 4.41
C ILE A 150 13.60 -8.80 3.67
N GLU A 151 14.23 -8.12 2.71
CA GLU A 151 15.36 -8.66 1.94
C GLU A 151 16.69 -8.14 2.49
N LEU A 152 17.66 -9.05 2.67
CA LEU A 152 19.04 -8.76 3.08
C LEU A 152 20.03 -9.47 2.14
N ASP A 153 20.82 -8.70 1.40
CA ASP A 153 21.91 -9.21 0.58
C ASP A 153 23.16 -9.37 1.46
N ILE A 154 23.52 -10.62 1.79
CA ILE A 154 24.62 -10.89 2.74
C ILE A 154 25.93 -11.16 2.00
N TRP A 155 26.97 -10.40 2.35
CA TRP A 155 28.29 -10.46 1.75
C TRP A 155 29.39 -10.52 2.82
N PRO A 156 30.56 -11.12 2.52
CA PRO A 156 31.71 -11.02 3.40
C PRO A 156 32.15 -9.56 3.56
N ASN A 157 32.53 -9.17 4.77
CA ASN A 157 33.21 -7.89 4.99
C ASN A 157 34.61 -7.89 4.32
N SER A 158 35.28 -6.73 4.29
CA SER A 158 36.59 -6.59 3.64
C SER A 158 37.68 -7.52 4.20
N ARG A 159 37.60 -7.87 5.49
CA ARG A 159 38.51 -8.80 6.18
C ARG A 159 38.12 -10.27 5.99
N LYS A 160 36.95 -10.56 5.42
CA LYS A 160 36.36 -11.89 5.25
C LYS A 160 36.17 -12.67 6.56
N ASP A 161 36.06 -11.95 7.69
CA ASP A 161 35.88 -12.51 9.03
C ASP A 161 34.49 -12.22 9.62
N ASN A 162 33.69 -11.37 8.97
CA ASN A 162 32.34 -11.00 9.40
C ASN A 162 31.40 -10.76 8.20
N VAL A 163 30.11 -10.53 8.47
CA VAL A 163 29.06 -10.40 7.44
C VAL A 163 28.45 -9.01 7.42
N ASN A 164 28.40 -8.43 6.22
CA ASN A 164 27.74 -7.17 5.93
C ASN A 164 26.53 -7.38 5.04
N VAL A 165 25.61 -6.43 5.10
CA VAL A 165 24.49 -6.26 4.17
C VAL A 165 24.78 -5.08 3.25
N LEU A 166 24.75 -5.32 1.94
CA LEU A 166 24.93 -4.29 0.90
C LEU A 166 24.49 -4.81 -0.47
N HIS A 167 24.24 -3.89 -1.40
CA HIS A 167 23.98 -4.27 -2.78
C HIS A 167 25.29 -4.62 -3.49
N GLY A 168 25.49 -5.91 -3.75
CA GLY A 168 26.73 -6.44 -4.30
C GLY A 168 27.14 -5.82 -5.63
N ARG A 169 28.46 -5.66 -5.83
CA ARG A 169 29.06 -5.10 -7.06
C ARG A 169 28.63 -3.65 -7.36
N THR A 170 28.26 -2.89 -6.33
CA THR A 170 27.94 -1.46 -6.41
C THR A 170 28.79 -0.65 -5.43
N LEU A 171 28.59 0.68 -5.39
CA LEU A 171 29.30 1.61 -4.50
C LEU A 171 28.53 1.87 -3.20
N THR A 172 27.51 1.06 -2.87
CA THR A 172 26.74 1.24 -1.64
C THR A 172 27.60 0.93 -0.42
N THR A 173 27.54 1.78 0.61
CA THR A 173 28.27 1.52 1.86
C THR A 173 27.59 0.40 2.66
N PRO A 174 28.35 -0.52 3.27
CA PRO A 174 27.76 -1.67 3.96
C PRO A 174 27.19 -1.34 5.34
N VAL A 175 26.25 -2.16 5.81
CA VAL A 175 25.78 -2.20 7.20
C VAL A 175 26.03 -3.58 7.80
N GLU A 176 26.38 -3.68 9.08
CA GLU A 176 26.60 -4.98 9.73
C GLU A 176 25.29 -5.78 9.84
N LEU A 177 25.34 -7.07 9.51
CA LEU A 177 24.17 -7.96 9.58
C LEU A 177 23.49 -7.93 10.95
N ILE A 178 24.28 -7.93 12.03
CA ILE A 178 23.75 -7.96 13.40
C ILE A 178 22.88 -6.74 13.72
N LYS A 179 23.19 -5.58 13.12
CA LYS A 179 22.41 -4.36 13.28
C LYS A 179 21.06 -4.51 12.60
N CYS A 180 21.02 -5.06 11.39
CA CYS A 180 19.79 -5.36 10.67
C CYS A 180 18.92 -6.37 11.44
N LEU A 181 19.49 -7.49 11.88
CA LEU A 181 18.74 -8.52 12.62
C LEU A 181 18.16 -8.00 13.94
N ARG A 182 18.91 -7.18 14.67
CA ARG A 182 18.43 -6.54 15.90
C ARG A 182 17.24 -5.61 15.63
N SER A 183 17.34 -4.76 14.62
CA SER A 183 16.23 -3.89 14.23
C SER A 183 15.01 -4.69 13.77
N ILE A 184 15.20 -5.79 13.04
CA ILE A 184 14.08 -6.68 12.68
C ILE A 184 13.46 -7.27 13.95
N LYS A 185 14.24 -7.80 14.89
CA LYS A 185 13.72 -8.35 16.15
C LYS A 185 12.89 -7.33 16.94
N GLU A 186 13.37 -6.10 17.04
CA GLU A 186 12.73 -5.04 17.82
C GLU A 186 11.42 -4.54 17.18
N HIS A 187 11.36 -4.50 15.83
CA HIS A 187 10.24 -3.88 15.11
C HIS A 187 9.38 -4.87 14.32
N ALA A 188 9.70 -6.17 14.29
CA ALA A 188 8.99 -7.17 13.47
C ALA A 188 7.48 -7.12 13.68
N PHE A 189 7.03 -6.84 14.91
CA PHE A 189 5.62 -6.87 15.25
C PHE A 189 5.04 -5.50 15.66
N SER A 190 5.69 -4.39 15.30
CA SER A 190 5.24 -3.05 15.66
C SER A 190 3.91 -2.65 15.00
N ALA A 191 3.76 -2.96 13.71
CA ALA A 191 2.56 -2.64 12.93
C ALA A 191 1.58 -3.82 12.78
N SER A 192 2.04 -5.05 12.98
CA SER A 192 1.27 -6.27 12.73
C SER A 192 1.79 -7.43 13.57
N GLU A 193 0.89 -8.21 14.15
CA GLU A 193 1.24 -9.44 14.88
C GLU A 193 1.51 -10.65 13.97
N TYR A 194 1.30 -10.51 12.66
CA TYR A 194 1.50 -11.58 11.68
C TYR A 194 2.99 -11.76 11.32
N PRO A 195 3.37 -12.96 10.86
CA PRO A 195 4.78 -13.33 10.69
C PRO A 195 5.57 -12.38 9.80
N VAL A 196 6.85 -12.24 10.08
CA VAL A 196 7.82 -11.56 9.20
C VAL A 196 8.71 -12.59 8.53
N VAL A 197 8.87 -12.48 7.22
CA VAL A 197 9.75 -13.30 6.40
C VAL A 197 11.03 -12.52 6.10
N ILE A 198 12.18 -13.05 6.48
CA ILE A 198 13.49 -12.55 6.07
C ILE A 198 13.96 -13.40 4.87
N THR A 199 14.30 -12.74 3.78
CA THR A 199 14.95 -13.34 2.62
C THR A 199 16.42 -12.94 2.63
N LEU A 200 17.30 -13.93 2.58
CA LEU A 200 18.76 -13.71 2.58
C LEU A 200 19.31 -14.04 1.20
N GLU A 201 19.83 -13.06 0.46
CA GLU A 201 20.57 -13.31 -0.77
C GLU A 201 22.04 -13.64 -0.42
N ASP A 202 22.40 -14.92 -0.50
CA ASP A 202 23.62 -15.46 0.09
C ASP A 202 24.83 -15.44 -0.86
N HIS A 203 25.87 -14.68 -0.50
CA HIS A 203 27.16 -14.61 -1.19
C HIS A 203 28.35 -15.01 -0.30
N LEU A 204 28.10 -15.80 0.75
CA LEU A 204 29.06 -16.14 1.79
C LEU A 204 29.81 -17.45 1.55
N THR A 205 30.93 -17.61 2.26
CA THR A 205 31.61 -18.91 2.42
C THR A 205 30.92 -19.75 3.50
N PRO A 206 31.10 -21.08 3.53
CA PRO A 206 30.48 -21.95 4.55
C PRO A 206 30.74 -21.52 6.01
N ASP A 207 31.96 -21.04 6.33
CA ASP A 207 32.27 -20.56 7.69
C ASP A 207 31.48 -19.30 8.06
N LEU A 208 31.26 -18.40 7.10
CA LEU A 208 30.45 -17.20 7.31
C LEU A 208 28.96 -17.52 7.34
N GLN A 209 28.50 -18.50 6.56
CA GLN A 209 27.13 -19.03 6.64
C GLN A 209 26.84 -19.59 8.04
N ALA A 210 27.76 -20.35 8.63
CA ALA A 210 27.63 -20.84 10.01
C ALA A 210 27.48 -19.69 11.01
N LYS A 211 28.27 -18.61 10.87
CA LYS A 211 28.12 -17.39 11.68
C LYS A 211 26.76 -16.71 11.51
N VAL A 212 26.20 -16.70 10.30
CA VAL A 212 24.84 -16.18 10.06
C VAL A 212 23.79 -17.03 10.77
N ALA A 213 23.88 -18.36 10.68
CA ALA A 213 22.99 -19.26 11.38
C ALA A 213 23.04 -19.04 12.90
N GLU A 214 24.23 -18.95 13.49
CA GLU A 214 24.44 -18.65 14.91
C GLU A 214 23.82 -17.29 15.29
N ALA A 215 24.05 -16.25 14.49
CA ALA A 215 23.51 -14.92 14.74
C ALA A 215 21.97 -14.91 14.71
N LEU A 216 21.36 -15.64 13.77
CA LEU A 216 19.90 -15.79 13.67
C LEU A 216 19.33 -16.53 14.87
N CYS A 217 19.91 -17.67 15.24
CA CYS A 217 19.48 -18.44 16.43
C CYS A 217 19.58 -17.61 17.71
N TYR A 218 20.69 -16.87 17.86
CA TYR A 218 20.92 -15.99 19.01
C TYR A 218 19.92 -14.83 19.06
N GLN A 219 19.68 -14.13 17.93
CA GLN A 219 18.77 -12.99 17.92
C GLN A 219 17.32 -13.41 18.16
N PHE A 220 16.86 -14.52 17.58
CA PHE A 220 15.46 -14.92 17.62
C PHE A 220 15.15 -16.02 18.64
N ASN A 221 15.98 -16.14 19.69
CA ASN A 221 15.78 -16.99 20.88
C ASN A 221 15.50 -18.48 20.56
N GLN A 222 16.38 -19.12 19.79
CA GLN A 222 16.39 -20.57 19.70
C GLN A 222 17.34 -21.18 20.74
N THR A 223 16.91 -22.23 21.43
CA THR A 223 17.82 -23.11 22.17
C THR A 223 18.74 -23.80 21.17
N SER A 224 19.98 -23.34 21.13
CA SER A 224 21.04 -23.85 20.26
C SER A 224 21.45 -25.27 20.65
N HIS A 225 20.97 -26.28 19.93
CA HIS A 225 21.74 -27.52 19.80
C HIS A 225 22.70 -27.34 18.62
N ILE A 226 24.00 -27.40 18.91
CA ILE A 226 25.11 -27.19 17.95
C ILE A 226 25.05 -28.19 16.77
N SER A 227 24.29 -29.28 16.89
CA SER A 227 24.01 -30.21 15.78
C SER A 227 23.08 -29.66 14.70
N ASP A 228 22.28 -28.62 14.99
CA ASP A 228 21.28 -28.07 14.05
C ASP A 228 21.82 -26.91 13.21
N THR A 229 22.85 -26.20 13.69
CA THR A 229 23.50 -25.09 12.96
C THR A 229 24.28 -25.55 11.73
N ALA A 230 24.85 -26.76 11.76
CA ALA A 230 25.53 -27.37 10.62
C ALA A 230 24.55 -27.76 9.48
N ASN A 231 23.27 -27.95 9.80
CA ASN A 231 22.23 -28.33 8.83
C ASN A 231 21.48 -27.15 8.19
N PHE A 232 21.61 -25.97 8.76
CA PHE A 232 20.97 -24.72 8.29
C PHE A 232 21.26 -24.39 6.82
N PHE A 233 22.49 -24.68 6.39
CA PHE A 233 22.96 -24.52 5.01
C PHE A 233 23.36 -25.86 4.38
N SER A 234 23.06 -27.01 5.01
CA SER A 234 23.26 -28.34 4.41
C SER A 234 22.05 -28.75 3.56
N LYS A 235 22.09 -29.89 2.86
CA LYS A 235 21.27 -30.18 1.67
C LYS A 235 19.87 -30.79 1.92
N GLN A 236 19.39 -30.86 3.16
CA GLN A 236 18.12 -31.56 3.45
C GLN A 236 17.25 -30.85 4.48
N ASN A 237 16.01 -30.61 4.05
CA ASN A 237 14.73 -30.56 4.74
C ASN A 237 14.53 -29.63 5.96
N ILE A 238 13.46 -28.84 5.84
CA ILE A 238 12.71 -28.09 6.86
C ILE A 238 13.11 -28.50 8.30
N CYS A 239 13.77 -27.60 9.02
CA CYS A 239 13.97 -27.71 10.46
C CYS A 239 13.01 -26.72 11.14
N CYS A 240 12.10 -27.23 11.96
CA CYS A 240 11.19 -26.42 12.77
C CYS A 240 11.75 -26.34 14.18
N CYS A 241 12.13 -25.14 14.62
CA CYS A 241 12.43 -24.88 16.03
C CYS A 241 11.62 -23.69 16.51
N ASN A 242 10.64 -23.96 17.38
CA ASN A 242 9.78 -23.09 18.20
C ASN A 242 9.12 -21.84 17.56
N ASN A 243 9.82 -20.99 16.77
CA ASN A 243 9.28 -19.77 16.16
C ASN A 243 9.93 -19.37 14.82
N ILE A 244 10.79 -20.24 14.25
CA ILE A 244 11.43 -19.97 12.95
C ILE A 244 11.29 -21.17 12.02
N ILE A 245 10.85 -20.90 10.79
CA ILE A 245 10.78 -21.90 9.71
C ILE A 245 11.82 -21.55 8.66
N TYR A 246 12.63 -22.55 8.31
CA TYR A 246 13.64 -22.44 7.26
C TYR A 246 13.19 -23.13 5.99
N TYR A 247 13.24 -22.40 4.88
CA TYR A 247 13.17 -23.00 3.55
C TYR A 247 14.49 -22.77 2.84
N LYS A 248 15.24 -23.86 2.64
CA LYS A 248 16.34 -23.88 1.69
C LYS A 248 15.81 -24.45 0.39
N HIS A 249 15.53 -23.56 -0.57
CA HIS A 249 15.22 -23.98 -1.93
C HIS A 249 16.28 -23.46 -2.88
N ALA A 250 16.64 -24.25 -3.88
CA ALA A 250 17.28 -23.69 -5.05
C ALA A 250 16.25 -22.76 -5.69
N VAL A 251 16.41 -21.45 -5.48
CA VAL A 251 15.68 -20.48 -6.29
C VAL A 251 16.30 -20.59 -7.67
N TYR A 252 15.64 -21.31 -8.57
CA TYR A 252 15.97 -21.13 -9.97
C TYR A 252 15.59 -19.69 -10.31
N GLU A 253 16.58 -18.83 -10.54
CA GLU A 253 16.41 -17.67 -11.42
C GLU A 253 16.05 -18.23 -12.81
N HIS A 254 14.80 -18.65 -12.98
CA HIS A 254 14.26 -18.87 -14.30
C HIS A 254 14.01 -17.49 -14.91
N VAL A 255 14.98 -17.05 -15.70
CA VAL A 255 14.68 -16.20 -16.85
C VAL A 255 13.76 -17.04 -17.72
N ALA A 256 12.44 -16.87 -17.59
CA ALA A 256 11.55 -17.20 -18.70
C ALA A 256 11.98 -16.30 -19.85
N TYR A 257 12.75 -16.85 -20.79
CA TYR A 257 13.11 -16.18 -22.04
C TYR A 257 11.85 -16.01 -22.88
N PHE A 258 11.08 -14.94 -22.64
CA PHE A 258 10.27 -14.37 -23.71
C PHE A 258 11.23 -13.58 -24.59
N LYS A 259 11.64 -14.22 -25.69
CA LYS A 259 12.56 -13.62 -26.65
C LYS A 259 11.80 -12.54 -27.43
N HIS A 260 11.75 -11.33 -26.89
CA HIS A 260 11.60 -10.15 -27.73
C HIS A 260 12.55 -9.04 -27.28
N LYS A 261 13.55 -8.83 -28.14
CA LYS A 261 14.53 -7.73 -28.26
C LYS A 261 14.86 -6.95 -26.97
N HIS A 262 16.05 -7.26 -26.46
CA HIS A 262 16.92 -6.38 -25.67
C HIS A 262 16.31 -5.70 -24.44
N GLN A 263 16.07 -6.44 -23.35
CA GLN A 263 16.24 -5.98 -21.95
C GLN A 263 15.98 -7.12 -20.94
N THR A 264 16.69 -7.13 -19.82
CA THR A 264 16.63 -8.15 -18.75
C THR A 264 15.76 -7.71 -17.55
N CYS A 265 14.89 -8.60 -17.04
CA CYS A 265 14.09 -8.42 -15.82
C CYS A 265 14.29 -9.63 -14.88
N ARG A 266 14.36 -9.40 -13.55
CA ARG A 266 14.50 -10.42 -12.49
C ARG A 266 13.20 -10.52 -11.68
N PHE A 267 12.72 -11.75 -11.41
CA PHE A 267 11.57 -12.07 -10.57
C PHE A 267 12.01 -13.06 -9.48
N LEU A 268 11.44 -12.98 -8.27
CA LEU A 268 11.65 -13.97 -7.21
C LEU A 268 10.46 -14.96 -7.24
N PHE A 269 10.70 -16.19 -7.66
CA PHE A 269 9.71 -17.28 -7.65
C PHE A 269 10.24 -18.42 -6.78
N PHE A 270 9.40 -18.99 -5.93
CA PHE A 270 9.70 -20.23 -5.23
C PHE A 270 8.96 -21.36 -5.94
N PHE A 271 9.66 -22.19 -6.70
CA PHE A 271 9.09 -23.36 -7.38
C PHE A 271 9.37 -24.63 -6.58
N ASN A 272 8.40 -25.55 -6.52
CA ASN A 272 8.65 -26.96 -6.24
C ASN A 272 8.77 -27.68 -7.60
N VAL A 273 9.92 -28.27 -7.95
CA VAL A 273 10.16 -28.87 -9.28
C VAL A 273 10.36 -30.37 -9.15
N ASP A 274 9.27 -31.11 -8.92
CA ASP A 274 9.26 -32.58 -8.98
C ASP A 274 8.38 -33.14 -10.13
N GLN A 275 8.05 -32.32 -11.14
CA GLN A 275 7.30 -32.77 -12.34
C GLN A 275 8.14 -32.59 -13.63
N PRO A 276 8.29 -33.62 -14.48
CA PRO A 276 9.24 -33.64 -15.60
C PRO A 276 8.76 -32.91 -16.88
N THR A 277 7.87 -31.92 -16.80
CA THR A 277 7.17 -31.38 -17.99
C THR A 277 7.78 -30.13 -18.64
N PHE A 278 8.84 -29.54 -18.09
CA PHE A 278 9.45 -28.33 -18.67
C PHE A 278 10.89 -28.56 -19.16
N LYS A 279 11.10 -28.49 -20.48
CA LYS A 279 12.45 -28.46 -21.09
C LYS A 279 13.08 -27.07 -20.86
N ILE A 280 14.07 -27.01 -19.97
CA ILE A 280 14.82 -25.81 -19.57
C ILE A 280 16.08 -25.67 -20.44
N SER A 281 16.36 -24.47 -20.97
CA SER A 281 17.58 -24.21 -21.75
C SER A 281 18.51 -23.18 -21.06
N ARG A 282 19.76 -23.63 -20.86
CA ARG A 282 21.01 -22.94 -20.47
C ARG A 282 21.20 -22.54 -18.99
N ASN A 283 22.21 -23.18 -18.41
CA ASN A 283 22.79 -22.98 -17.08
C ASN A 283 23.59 -21.66 -16.99
N LYS A 284 23.25 -20.81 -16.00
CA LYS A 284 24.12 -19.79 -15.40
C LYS A 284 24.14 -19.99 -13.86
N PRO A 285 25.18 -19.53 -13.15
CA PRO A 285 25.49 -20.01 -11.80
C PRO A 285 24.47 -19.57 -10.74
N GLN A 286 24.30 -20.45 -9.76
CA GLN A 286 23.28 -20.47 -8.71
C GLN A 286 23.49 -19.32 -7.70
N SER A 287 22.47 -18.46 -7.48
CA SER A 287 22.34 -17.72 -6.22
C SER A 287 21.38 -18.50 -5.32
N TRP A 288 21.68 -18.54 -4.02
CA TRP A 288 20.87 -19.24 -3.03
C TRP A 288 20.14 -18.18 -2.20
N SER A 289 18.83 -18.34 -2.04
CA SER A 289 18.05 -17.52 -1.11
C SER A 289 17.59 -18.38 0.07
N LEU A 290 17.97 -17.99 1.29
CA LEU A 290 17.44 -18.61 2.51
C LEU A 290 16.23 -17.82 2.99
N ILE A 291 15.09 -18.50 3.19
CA ILE A 291 13.88 -17.89 3.74
C ILE A 291 13.76 -18.25 5.21
N ILE A 292 13.49 -17.24 6.04
CA ILE A 292 13.34 -17.35 7.48
C ILE A 292 12.02 -16.69 7.86
N SER A 293 11.01 -17.46 8.26
CA SER A 293 9.77 -16.89 8.80
C SER A 293 9.85 -16.78 10.32
N ILE A 294 9.57 -15.62 10.91
CA ILE A 294 9.59 -15.36 12.35
C ILE A 294 8.14 -15.16 12.82
N SER A 295 7.70 -15.94 13.82
CA SER A 295 6.40 -15.78 14.47
C SER A 295 6.44 -14.97 15.75
N HIS A 296 5.30 -14.36 16.06
CA HIS A 296 5.06 -13.76 17.36
C HIS A 296 5.04 -14.87 18.45
N PRO A 297 5.66 -14.65 19.63
CA PRO A 297 5.79 -15.68 20.70
C PRO A 297 4.49 -16.27 21.27
N LYS A 298 3.32 -15.74 20.87
CA LYS A 298 1.99 -16.12 21.38
C LYS A 298 1.11 -16.79 20.32
N ARG A 299 1.59 -17.02 19.09
CA ARG A 299 0.82 -17.63 18.00
C ARG A 299 1.50 -18.88 17.48
N ASP A 300 0.73 -19.95 17.36
CA ASP A 300 1.15 -21.21 16.74
C ASP A 300 1.07 -21.09 15.20
N LEU A 301 2.18 -21.40 14.52
CA LEU A 301 2.32 -21.38 13.06
C LEU A 301 1.82 -22.66 12.40
N SER A 302 1.49 -23.69 13.17
CA SER A 302 1.09 -25.00 12.65
C SER A 302 -0.01 -24.98 11.56
N PRO A 303 -1.01 -24.06 11.55
CA PRO A 303 -2.01 -24.00 10.47
C PRO A 303 -1.51 -23.35 9.17
N TRP A 304 -0.50 -22.47 9.24
CA TRP A 304 0.07 -21.77 8.08
C TRP A 304 1.04 -22.65 7.26
N LEU A 305 1.38 -23.82 7.81
CA LEU A 305 2.50 -24.68 7.42
C LEU A 305 2.11 -25.92 6.61
N LEU A 306 0.81 -26.21 6.45
CA LEU A 306 0.33 -27.43 5.79
C LEU A 306 -0.12 -27.14 4.35
N GLU A 307 0.86 -27.16 3.43
CA GLU A 307 0.83 -27.86 2.14
C GLU A 307 2.02 -27.40 1.28
N SER A 308 3.05 -28.23 1.23
CA SER A 308 4.32 -28.02 0.53
C SER A 308 4.25 -28.25 -0.99
N GLU A 309 3.06 -28.27 -1.58
CA GLU A 309 2.88 -28.64 -3.00
C GLU A 309 2.67 -27.44 -3.94
N ASN A 310 2.34 -26.25 -3.40
CA ASN A 310 2.07 -25.05 -4.22
C ASN A 310 3.07 -23.91 -3.97
N PRO A 311 3.53 -23.19 -5.02
CA PRO A 311 4.51 -22.12 -4.91
C PRO A 311 4.00 -20.94 -4.06
N ILE A 312 4.80 -20.49 -3.08
CA ILE A 312 4.53 -19.26 -2.32
C ILE A 312 4.82 -18.05 -3.23
N GLN A 313 3.79 -17.30 -3.59
CA GLN A 313 3.91 -16.07 -4.38
C GLN A 313 4.07 -14.85 -3.46
N PHE A 314 5.28 -14.29 -3.43
CA PHE A 314 5.55 -12.97 -2.87
C PHE A 314 5.17 -11.92 -3.94
N CYS A 315 4.22 -11.05 -3.60
CA CYS A 315 3.38 -10.22 -4.48
C CYS A 315 3.83 -9.88 -5.90
N ILE A 316 2.95 -10.15 -6.88
CA ILE A 316 2.07 -9.17 -7.57
C ILE A 316 0.81 -9.94 -8.05
N PRO A 317 -0.42 -9.39 -8.03
CA PRO A 317 -1.49 -9.94 -8.87
C PRO A 317 -0.98 -10.06 -10.31
N ASN A 318 -0.94 -11.31 -10.79
CA ASN A 318 -0.54 -11.61 -12.15
C ASN A 318 -1.62 -11.09 -13.09
N VAL A 319 -1.35 -9.93 -13.68
CA VAL A 319 -1.85 -9.54 -14.99
C VAL A 319 -0.60 -9.36 -15.84
N GLN A 320 -0.13 -10.43 -16.48
CA GLN A 320 1.16 -10.41 -17.19
C GLN A 320 0.94 -10.85 -18.65
N TYR A 321 1.62 -10.22 -19.62
CA TYR A 321 1.51 -10.69 -21.02
C TYR A 321 1.45 -9.68 -22.22
N GLU A 322 2.17 -8.55 -22.28
CA GLU A 322 2.86 -7.98 -23.48
C GLU A 322 2.50 -6.60 -24.07
N HIS A 323 3.60 -5.88 -24.37
CA HIS A 323 3.84 -4.69 -25.20
C HIS A 323 2.87 -3.51 -25.10
N GLU A 324 3.43 -2.37 -24.65
CA GLU A 324 2.82 -1.02 -24.66
C GLU A 324 1.78 -0.74 -23.56
N ASP A 325 2.08 -1.06 -22.31
CA ASP A 325 1.98 -0.12 -21.18
C ASP A 325 2.41 -0.79 -19.88
N ILE A 326 3.35 -0.16 -19.18
CA ILE A 326 4.06 -0.75 -18.04
C ILE A 326 3.28 -0.48 -16.75
N ALA A 327 2.48 -1.44 -16.32
CA ALA A 327 2.09 -1.61 -14.92
C ALA A 327 2.22 -3.11 -14.57
N PHE A 328 2.86 -3.41 -13.45
CA PHE A 328 2.97 -4.75 -12.83
C PHE A 328 4.03 -5.75 -13.33
N ARG A 329 4.87 -5.44 -14.32
CA ARG A 329 5.91 -6.40 -14.81
C ARG A 329 7.29 -6.34 -14.14
N LYS A 330 7.46 -5.50 -13.14
CA LYS A 330 8.66 -5.37 -12.30
C LYS A 330 8.23 -4.69 -11.01
N LEU A 331 7.82 -5.43 -9.99
CA LEU A 331 7.74 -4.87 -8.63
C LEU A 331 8.80 -5.55 -7.77
N LYS A 332 10.07 -5.35 -8.14
CA LYS A 332 11.11 -5.10 -7.14
C LYS A 332 10.90 -3.66 -6.69
N ILE A 333 10.04 -3.43 -5.69
CA ILE A 333 9.78 -2.08 -5.18
C ILE A 333 10.80 -1.82 -4.08
N LEU A 334 11.76 -0.96 -4.37
CA LEU A 334 12.47 -0.27 -3.30
C LEU A 334 11.40 0.50 -2.51
N GLU A 335 11.30 0.28 -1.22
CA GLU A 335 10.47 1.16 -0.37
C GLU A 335 10.90 2.63 -0.46
N GLN A 336 12.14 2.87 -0.89
CA GLN A 336 12.72 4.18 -1.18
C GLN A 336 12.47 4.67 -2.62
N GLY A 337 11.92 3.83 -3.50
CA GLY A 337 11.52 4.22 -4.84
C GLY A 337 10.26 5.08 -4.80
N TYR A 338 10.05 5.94 -5.80
CA TYR A 338 8.83 6.75 -5.92
C TYR A 338 8.03 6.35 -7.16
N GLY A 339 6.70 6.44 -7.09
CA GLY A 339 5.82 6.31 -8.24
C GLY A 339 4.71 5.27 -8.10
N ARG A 340 3.98 5.06 -9.20
CA ARG A 340 2.70 4.34 -9.26
C ARG A 340 2.73 2.96 -8.62
N SER A 341 3.81 2.19 -8.82
CA SER A 341 3.95 0.84 -8.28
C SER A 341 3.96 0.82 -6.75
N LEU A 342 4.66 1.77 -6.13
CA LEU A 342 4.68 1.93 -4.67
C LEU A 342 3.28 2.29 -4.15
N TRP A 343 2.61 3.22 -4.81
CA TRP A 343 1.29 3.72 -4.40
C TRP A 343 0.24 2.61 -4.41
N LEU A 344 0.24 1.80 -5.48
CA LEU A 344 -0.66 0.67 -5.62
C LEU A 344 -0.39 -0.39 -4.55
N MET A 345 0.87 -0.66 -4.27
CA MET A 345 1.26 -1.64 -3.26
C MET A 345 0.85 -1.17 -1.85
N HIS A 346 1.10 0.09 -1.48
CA HIS A 346 0.57 0.65 -0.23
C HIS A 346 -0.96 0.64 -0.19
N GLY A 347 -1.63 0.95 -1.30
CA GLY A 347 -3.09 0.92 -1.38
C GLY A 347 -3.66 -0.47 -1.13
N MET A 348 -3.11 -1.48 -1.79
CA MET A 348 -3.49 -2.89 -1.63
C MET A 348 -3.37 -3.34 -0.19
N PHE A 349 -2.25 -2.99 0.47
CA PHE A 349 -1.98 -3.40 1.86
C PHE A 349 -2.62 -2.50 2.92
N ARG A 350 -3.48 -1.55 2.54
CA ARG A 350 -4.45 -0.95 3.49
C ARG A 350 -5.64 -1.88 3.75
N ALA A 351 -5.86 -2.87 2.89
CA ALA A 351 -6.87 -3.91 3.11
C ALA A 351 -6.54 -4.74 4.35
N ASN A 352 -7.54 -5.48 4.84
CA ASN A 352 -7.43 -6.41 5.96
C ASN A 352 -6.81 -5.79 7.23
N GLY A 353 -7.21 -4.56 7.54
CA GLY A 353 -6.72 -3.84 8.71
C GLY A 353 -5.24 -3.46 8.65
N GLY A 354 -4.62 -3.45 7.47
CA GLY A 354 -3.23 -3.03 7.32
C GLY A 354 -2.19 -4.04 7.81
N CYS A 355 -2.58 -5.31 8.03
CA CYS A 355 -1.72 -6.28 8.70
C CYS A 355 -0.57 -6.83 7.83
N GLY A 356 -0.50 -6.43 6.57
CA GLY A 356 0.51 -6.85 5.59
C GLY A 356 0.24 -8.21 4.93
N TYR A 357 -0.92 -8.81 5.18
CA TYR A 357 -1.41 -10.05 4.54
C TYR A 357 -2.83 -9.85 4.01
N VAL A 358 -3.03 -10.11 2.71
CA VAL A 358 -4.34 -9.98 2.05
C VAL A 358 -4.67 -11.31 1.38
N LYS A 359 -5.74 -11.97 1.82
CA LYS A 359 -6.15 -13.26 1.26
C LYS A 359 -6.49 -13.10 -0.22
N LYS A 360 -5.99 -14.00 -1.06
CA LYS A 360 -6.29 -14.01 -2.49
C LYS A 360 -7.75 -14.42 -2.71
N PRO A 361 -8.40 -13.89 -3.75
CA PRO A 361 -9.72 -14.35 -4.14
C PRO A 361 -9.73 -15.85 -4.47
N GLU A 362 -10.86 -16.50 -4.24
CA GLU A 362 -11.00 -17.96 -4.38
C GLU A 362 -10.64 -18.47 -5.78
N PHE A 363 -10.97 -17.68 -6.82
CA PHE A 363 -10.66 -18.01 -8.22
C PHE A 363 -9.16 -17.96 -8.55
N LEU A 364 -8.31 -17.43 -7.68
CA LEU A 364 -6.84 -17.54 -7.79
C LEU A 364 -6.27 -18.73 -7.01
N LEU A 365 -7.08 -19.37 -6.16
CA LEU A 365 -6.67 -20.45 -5.27
C LEU A 365 -7.08 -21.82 -5.82
N LYS A 366 -8.25 -21.91 -6.47
CA LYS A 366 -8.81 -23.16 -6.99
C LYS A 366 -8.96 -23.09 -8.50
N ALA A 367 -8.60 -24.19 -9.17
CA ALA A 367 -8.95 -24.38 -10.57
C ALA A 367 -10.47 -24.61 -10.69
N GLY A 368 -11.06 -24.13 -11.78
CA GLY A 368 -12.48 -24.32 -12.04
C GLY A 368 -12.85 -25.79 -12.34
N PRO A 369 -14.15 -26.10 -12.52
CA PRO A 369 -14.63 -27.48 -12.68
C PRO A 369 -14.02 -28.27 -13.85
N LYS A 370 -13.47 -27.59 -14.86
CA LYS A 370 -12.77 -28.18 -16.01
C LYS A 370 -11.26 -27.96 -15.95
N ASN A 371 -10.73 -27.70 -14.74
CA ASN A 371 -9.33 -27.37 -14.48
C ASN A 371 -8.87 -26.08 -15.16
N GLU A 372 -9.81 -25.16 -15.42
CA GLU A 372 -9.51 -23.83 -15.94
C GLU A 372 -8.85 -22.96 -14.87
N VAL A 373 -7.87 -22.18 -15.29
CA VAL A 373 -7.19 -21.18 -14.46
C VAL A 373 -7.68 -19.81 -14.91
N PHE A 374 -7.88 -18.91 -13.95
CA PHE A 374 -8.26 -17.53 -14.23
C PHE A 374 -7.27 -16.87 -15.21
N ASP A 375 -7.76 -16.40 -16.36
CA ASP A 375 -6.99 -15.61 -17.31
C ASP A 375 -7.48 -14.15 -17.28
N PRO A 376 -6.67 -13.19 -16.80
CA PRO A 376 -7.05 -11.78 -16.68
C PRO A 376 -7.29 -11.09 -18.04
N LYS A 377 -6.91 -11.71 -19.17
CA LYS A 377 -7.13 -11.16 -20.51
C LYS A 377 -8.50 -11.50 -21.07
N VAL A 378 -9.15 -12.54 -20.52
CA VAL A 378 -10.50 -12.90 -20.91
C VAL A 378 -11.44 -11.81 -20.45
N LYS A 379 -12.33 -11.38 -21.35
CA LYS A 379 -13.36 -10.41 -21.01
C LYS A 379 -14.46 -11.12 -20.23
N PHE A 380 -14.61 -10.76 -18.97
CA PHE A 380 -15.72 -11.18 -18.13
C PHE A 380 -16.87 -10.16 -18.23
N PRO A 381 -18.12 -10.55 -17.94
CA PRO A 381 -19.20 -9.59 -17.78
C PRO A 381 -18.91 -8.64 -16.61
N VAL A 382 -19.49 -7.44 -16.66
CA VAL A 382 -19.42 -6.48 -15.55
C VAL A 382 -20.15 -7.08 -14.35
N LEU A 383 -19.45 -7.20 -13.22
CA LEU A 383 -19.99 -7.71 -11.96
C LEU A 383 -20.65 -6.60 -11.15
N THR A 384 -20.06 -5.40 -11.14
CA THR A 384 -20.58 -4.22 -10.45
C THR A 384 -20.04 -2.95 -11.09
N THR A 385 -20.72 -1.81 -10.91
CA THR A 385 -20.18 -0.51 -11.30
C THR A 385 -19.83 0.29 -10.05
N LEU A 386 -18.58 0.73 -9.92
CA LEU A 386 -18.19 1.72 -8.92
C LEU A 386 -18.43 3.12 -9.49
N ARG A 387 -19.35 3.86 -8.89
CA ARG A 387 -19.57 5.28 -9.13
C ARG A 387 -18.81 6.10 -8.11
N VAL A 388 -18.04 7.06 -8.60
CA VAL A 388 -17.22 7.97 -7.77
C VAL A 388 -17.56 9.41 -8.09
N THR A 389 -17.99 10.17 -7.09
CA THR A 389 -18.14 11.63 -7.19
C THR A 389 -16.98 12.31 -6.48
N VAL A 390 -16.27 13.21 -7.16
CA VAL A 390 -15.24 14.08 -6.58
C VAL A 390 -15.88 15.44 -6.33
N TYR A 391 -16.24 15.73 -5.07
CA TYR A 391 -16.85 17.01 -4.75
C TYR A 391 -15.81 18.12 -4.76
N MET A 392 -14.82 18.03 -3.87
CA MET A 392 -13.84 19.10 -3.68
C MET A 392 -12.59 18.61 -2.94
N GLY A 393 -11.56 19.45 -2.89
CA GLY A 393 -10.37 19.23 -2.08
C GLY A 393 -10.03 20.41 -1.16
N VAL A 394 -9.34 20.11 -0.06
CA VAL A 394 -8.89 21.07 0.95
C VAL A 394 -7.49 20.71 1.46
N GLY A 395 -6.84 21.63 2.16
CA GLY A 395 -5.63 21.35 2.96
C GLY A 395 -4.31 21.82 2.35
N TRP A 396 -4.21 21.89 1.03
CA TRP A 396 -2.92 22.23 0.37
C TRP A 396 -2.32 23.56 0.86
N TYR A 397 -3.15 24.55 1.16
CA TYR A 397 -2.65 25.84 1.65
C TYR A 397 -1.95 25.76 3.02
N TYR A 398 -2.28 24.77 3.85
CA TYR A 398 -1.69 24.62 5.17
C TYR A 398 -0.40 23.79 5.13
N ASP A 399 -0.34 22.81 4.22
CA ASP A 399 0.79 21.88 4.14
C ASP A 399 1.90 22.39 3.21
N PHE A 400 1.58 23.31 2.28
CA PHE A 400 2.50 23.82 1.29
C PHE A 400 2.69 25.33 1.37
N HIS A 401 3.90 25.80 1.04
CA HIS A 401 4.13 27.22 0.87
C HIS A 401 3.23 27.76 -0.24
N HIS A 402 2.72 28.98 -0.10
CA HIS A 402 1.77 29.58 -1.05
C HIS A 402 2.31 29.75 -2.49
N THR A 403 3.61 29.57 -2.72
CA THR A 403 4.25 29.58 -4.05
C THR A 403 4.80 28.21 -4.46
N HIS A 404 4.37 27.14 -3.79
CA HIS A 404 4.92 25.81 -4.01
C HIS A 404 4.58 25.25 -5.39
N PHE A 405 3.33 25.44 -5.81
CA PHE A 405 2.81 24.94 -7.09
C PHE A 405 2.96 25.98 -8.21
N ASP A 406 2.57 27.24 -7.94
CA ASP A 406 2.78 28.34 -8.88
C ASP A 406 3.42 29.53 -8.15
N THR A 407 4.48 30.08 -8.76
CA THR A 407 5.24 31.23 -8.23
C THR A 407 4.44 32.54 -8.30
N TYR A 408 3.49 32.63 -9.22
CA TYR A 408 2.84 33.88 -9.64
C TYR A 408 1.33 33.92 -9.38
N SER A 409 0.74 32.76 -9.09
CA SER A 409 -0.69 32.59 -8.84
C SER A 409 -0.98 31.46 -7.84
N PRO A 410 -2.21 31.36 -7.31
CA PRO A 410 -2.70 30.13 -6.70
C PRO A 410 -2.71 28.96 -7.72
N PRO A 411 -2.81 27.70 -7.25
CA PRO A 411 -2.69 26.52 -8.10
C PRO A 411 -3.92 26.26 -9.00
N ASP A 412 -3.65 25.66 -10.15
CA ASP A 412 -4.63 25.19 -11.14
C ASP A 412 -4.92 23.69 -11.00
N PHE A 413 -5.65 23.30 -9.94
CA PHE A 413 -5.81 21.88 -9.62
C PHE A 413 -6.81 21.12 -10.50
N TYR A 414 -6.47 19.86 -10.77
CA TYR A 414 -7.38 18.85 -11.32
C TYR A 414 -7.11 17.47 -10.73
N THR A 415 -8.14 16.62 -10.70
CA THR A 415 -8.06 15.26 -10.14
C THR A 415 -8.17 14.21 -11.25
N LYS A 416 -7.27 13.23 -11.25
CA LYS A 416 -7.36 11.99 -12.01
C LYS A 416 -7.94 10.90 -11.11
N VAL A 417 -8.99 10.23 -11.55
CA VAL A 417 -9.63 9.10 -10.84
C VAL A 417 -9.74 7.92 -11.79
N GLY A 418 -9.30 6.75 -11.35
CA GLY A 418 -9.26 5.58 -12.19
C GLY A 418 -9.14 4.27 -11.43
N ILE A 419 -9.14 3.18 -12.18
CA ILE A 419 -9.02 1.83 -11.65
C ILE A 419 -7.68 1.25 -12.11
N ALA A 420 -6.98 0.61 -11.18
CA ALA A 420 -5.89 -0.32 -11.47
C ALA A 420 -6.36 -1.73 -11.12
N GLY A 421 -6.16 -2.70 -12.01
CA GLY A 421 -6.61 -4.07 -11.80
C GLY A 421 -6.37 -4.92 -13.03
N VAL A 422 -7.34 -5.74 -13.41
CA VAL A 422 -7.32 -6.44 -14.70
C VAL A 422 -7.32 -5.45 -15.87
N PRO A 423 -6.78 -5.80 -17.05
CA PRO A 423 -6.69 -4.88 -18.19
C PRO A 423 -8.04 -4.35 -18.63
N ALA A 424 -9.09 -5.18 -18.56
CA ALA A 424 -10.45 -4.81 -18.94
C ALA A 424 -11.04 -3.69 -18.07
N ASP A 425 -10.62 -3.60 -16.80
CA ASP A 425 -11.13 -2.63 -15.83
C ASP A 425 -10.24 -1.39 -15.74
N THR A 426 -9.01 -1.46 -16.26
CA THR A 426 -8.00 -0.41 -16.09
C THR A 426 -8.32 0.82 -16.95
N ILE A 427 -8.72 1.90 -16.30
CA ILE A 427 -9.06 3.18 -16.95
C ILE A 427 -8.72 4.34 -16.03
N MET A 428 -8.37 5.49 -16.59
CA MET A 428 -8.15 6.73 -15.85
C MET A 428 -8.95 7.87 -16.48
N LYS A 429 -9.75 8.56 -15.66
CA LYS A 429 -10.56 9.73 -16.04
C LYS A 429 -10.03 10.96 -15.31
N LYS A 430 -10.33 12.15 -15.80
CA LYS A 430 -9.90 13.41 -15.18
C LYS A 430 -11.06 14.39 -15.04
N THR A 431 -11.04 15.18 -13.98
CA THR A 431 -11.92 16.34 -13.81
C THR A 431 -11.50 17.47 -14.74
N LYS A 432 -12.31 18.52 -14.80
CA LYS A 432 -11.86 19.83 -15.31
C LYS A 432 -10.72 20.39 -14.44
N ILE A 433 -9.94 21.26 -15.07
CA ILE A 433 -8.95 22.09 -14.38
C ILE A 433 -9.68 23.29 -13.78
N LEU A 434 -9.37 23.60 -12.53
CA LEU A 434 -9.91 24.77 -11.83
C LEU A 434 -8.78 25.75 -11.54
N GLU A 435 -8.80 26.87 -12.25
CA GLU A 435 -7.74 27.87 -12.22
C GLU A 435 -7.73 28.70 -10.92
N ASP A 436 -6.55 29.10 -10.47
CA ASP A 436 -6.29 30.05 -9.39
C ASP A 436 -7.02 29.70 -8.06
N ASN A 437 -7.08 28.42 -7.67
CA ASN A 437 -7.89 27.99 -6.52
C ASN A 437 -7.27 26.91 -5.61
N TRP A 438 -6.94 27.29 -4.37
CA TRP A 438 -6.49 26.39 -3.29
C TRP A 438 -7.54 25.42 -2.75
N ILE A 439 -8.82 25.67 -3.02
CA ILE A 439 -9.97 24.89 -2.55
C ILE A 439 -10.84 24.52 -3.76
N PRO A 440 -10.36 23.62 -4.63
CA PRO A 440 -11.06 23.26 -5.86
C PRO A 440 -12.37 22.52 -5.55
N ASN A 441 -13.46 22.94 -6.19
CA ASN A 441 -14.78 22.30 -6.13
C ASN A 441 -15.17 21.83 -7.53
N TRP A 442 -14.90 20.55 -7.81
CA TRP A 442 -15.12 19.95 -9.12
C TRP A 442 -16.59 19.56 -9.32
N ASP A 443 -17.17 18.86 -8.32
CA ASP A 443 -18.52 18.28 -8.35
C ASP A 443 -18.76 17.39 -9.58
N GLU A 444 -17.82 16.50 -9.85
CA GLU A 444 -17.83 15.63 -11.04
C GLU A 444 -17.97 14.15 -10.66
N THR A 445 -18.75 13.40 -11.44
CA THR A 445 -19.05 11.98 -11.18
C THR A 445 -18.54 11.10 -12.32
N PHE A 446 -17.96 9.96 -11.96
CA PHE A 446 -17.37 8.99 -12.86
C PHE A 446 -17.86 7.57 -12.55
N ASP A 447 -18.32 6.85 -13.56
CA ASP A 447 -18.69 5.45 -13.45
C ASP A 447 -17.56 4.54 -13.94
N PHE A 448 -17.25 3.49 -13.18
CA PHE A 448 -16.23 2.50 -13.47
C PHE A 448 -16.85 1.09 -13.43
N PRO A 449 -17.23 0.52 -14.58
CA PRO A 449 -17.70 -0.86 -14.63
C PRO A 449 -16.53 -1.80 -14.32
N LEU A 450 -16.73 -2.74 -13.39
CA LEU A 450 -15.72 -3.67 -12.91
C LEU A 450 -16.12 -5.10 -13.24
N THR A 451 -15.24 -5.80 -13.94
CA THR A 451 -15.39 -7.22 -14.26
C THR A 451 -14.78 -8.10 -13.17
N VAL A 452 -13.74 -7.62 -12.47
CA VAL A 452 -13.07 -8.33 -11.37
C VAL A 452 -12.77 -7.37 -10.21
N PRO A 453 -13.80 -6.92 -9.47
CA PRO A 453 -13.64 -5.93 -8.39
C PRO A 453 -12.73 -6.41 -7.25
N GLU A 454 -12.59 -7.72 -7.04
CA GLU A 454 -11.69 -8.33 -6.05
C GLU A 454 -10.21 -8.00 -6.28
N LEU A 455 -9.83 -7.67 -7.52
CA LEU A 455 -8.46 -7.26 -7.89
C LEU A 455 -8.36 -5.77 -8.23
N ALA A 456 -9.45 -5.02 -8.08
CA ALA A 456 -9.53 -3.61 -8.44
C ALA A 456 -9.07 -2.71 -7.29
N MET A 457 -8.26 -1.72 -7.63
CA MET A 457 -7.86 -0.61 -6.75
C MET A 457 -8.30 0.70 -7.37
N LEU A 458 -9.00 1.51 -6.58
CA LEU A 458 -9.29 2.90 -6.91
C LEU A 458 -8.01 3.72 -6.75
N ARG A 459 -7.59 4.37 -7.83
CA ARG A 459 -6.41 5.23 -7.89
C ARG A 459 -6.84 6.67 -8.10
N ILE A 460 -6.38 7.54 -7.21
CA ILE A 460 -6.68 8.96 -7.23
C ILE A 460 -5.35 9.73 -7.24
N GLU A 461 -5.23 10.70 -8.12
CA GLU A 461 -4.09 11.61 -8.17
C GLU A 461 -4.58 13.04 -8.37
N VAL A 462 -4.02 13.99 -7.64
CA VAL A 462 -4.26 15.41 -7.87
C VAL A 462 -2.99 16.01 -8.44
N HIS A 463 -3.17 16.80 -9.48
CA HIS A 463 -2.10 17.50 -10.16
C HIS A 463 -2.46 18.98 -10.27
N GLU A 464 -1.44 19.81 -10.32
CA GLU A 464 -1.53 21.19 -10.72
C GLU A 464 -1.12 21.28 -12.20
N TYR A 465 -1.89 22.03 -12.98
CA TYR A 465 -1.69 22.14 -14.42
C TYR A 465 -0.71 23.25 -14.75
N ASP A 466 0.35 22.92 -15.47
CA ASP A 466 1.29 23.90 -16.03
C ASP A 466 1.24 23.84 -17.57
N MET A 467 1.05 25.00 -18.21
CA MET A 467 1.02 25.10 -19.67
C MET A 467 2.36 24.83 -20.35
N SER A 468 3.47 25.11 -19.67
CA SER A 468 4.82 25.12 -20.26
C SER A 468 5.73 24.02 -19.72
N GLU A 469 5.38 23.44 -18.57
CA GLU A 469 6.13 22.39 -17.92
C GLU A 469 5.30 21.12 -17.73
N LYS A 470 5.84 20.17 -16.98
CA LYS A 470 5.11 18.97 -16.60
C LYS A 470 4.31 19.30 -15.35
N ASP A 471 3.01 19.04 -15.41
CA ASP A 471 2.09 19.14 -14.27
C ASP A 471 2.71 18.72 -12.93
N ASP A 472 2.58 19.61 -11.96
CA ASP A 472 3.08 19.41 -10.62
C ASP A 472 2.19 18.45 -9.84
N PHE A 473 2.81 17.59 -9.03
CA PHE A 473 2.09 16.59 -8.27
C PHE A 473 1.62 17.17 -6.96
N ALA A 474 0.31 17.13 -6.73
CA ALA A 474 -0.33 17.67 -5.54
C ALA A 474 -0.79 16.60 -4.55
N GLY A 475 -0.76 15.32 -4.92
CA GLY A 475 -1.03 14.21 -4.03
C GLY A 475 -1.60 12.98 -4.71
N GLN A 476 -1.57 11.84 -4.00
CA GLN A 476 -2.17 10.60 -4.47
C GLN A 476 -2.80 9.79 -3.34
N THR A 477 -3.71 8.90 -3.69
CA THR A 477 -4.08 7.78 -2.82
C THR A 477 -4.50 6.58 -3.67
N CYS A 478 -4.31 5.38 -3.15
CA CYS A 478 -4.83 4.14 -3.72
C CYS A 478 -5.64 3.41 -2.65
N LEU A 479 -6.81 2.89 -3.00
CA LEU A 479 -7.76 2.26 -2.08
C LEU A 479 -8.26 0.94 -2.69
N PRO A 480 -8.30 -0.17 -1.94
CA PRO A 480 -8.88 -1.42 -2.43
C PRO A 480 -10.39 -1.23 -2.63
N VAL A 481 -10.91 -1.55 -3.82
CA VAL A 481 -12.31 -1.24 -4.15
C VAL A 481 -13.29 -1.91 -3.20
N LEU A 482 -13.10 -3.20 -2.89
CA LEU A 482 -14.01 -3.93 -2.01
C LEU A 482 -13.98 -3.47 -0.54
N GLU A 483 -12.99 -2.69 -0.15
CA GLU A 483 -12.83 -2.17 1.21
C GLU A 483 -13.37 -0.73 1.35
N LEU A 484 -13.85 -0.14 0.25
CA LEU A 484 -14.42 1.21 0.26
C LEU A 484 -15.74 1.23 1.04
N ARG A 485 -15.81 2.13 2.02
CA ARG A 485 -17.06 2.53 2.63
C ARG A 485 -17.86 3.38 1.63
N LYS A 486 -19.10 2.98 1.38
CA LYS A 486 -20.05 3.70 0.51
C LYS A 486 -20.38 5.08 1.09
N GLY A 487 -21.05 5.94 0.33
CA GLY A 487 -21.42 7.28 0.79
C GLY A 487 -20.29 8.30 0.71
N ILE A 488 -20.40 9.39 1.46
CA ILE A 488 -19.54 10.58 1.36
C ILE A 488 -18.40 10.50 2.37
N ARG A 489 -17.16 10.42 1.91
CA ARG A 489 -15.97 10.14 2.73
C ARG A 489 -14.88 11.19 2.57
N ALA A 490 -14.13 11.42 3.65
CA ALA A 490 -12.91 12.22 3.65
C ALA A 490 -11.73 11.34 3.22
N VAL A 491 -11.13 11.63 2.07
CA VAL A 491 -10.07 10.83 1.46
C VAL A 491 -8.72 11.55 1.64
N PRO A 492 -7.86 11.12 2.58
CA PRO A 492 -6.55 11.73 2.77
C PRO A 492 -5.60 11.43 1.60
N LEU A 493 -4.82 12.43 1.21
CA LEU A 493 -3.82 12.32 0.15
C LEU A 493 -2.42 12.12 0.73
N HIS A 494 -1.55 11.58 -0.11
CA HIS A 494 -0.19 11.21 0.22
C HIS A 494 0.79 11.81 -0.78
N SER A 495 2.02 12.03 -0.32
CA SER A 495 3.15 12.48 -1.13
C SER A 495 3.57 11.44 -2.17
N ARG A 496 4.50 11.83 -3.06
CA ARG A 496 5.10 10.90 -4.04
C ARG A 496 5.78 9.69 -3.38
N LYS A 497 6.20 9.82 -2.11
CA LYS A 497 6.82 8.76 -1.30
C LYS A 497 5.78 7.90 -0.54
N GLY A 498 4.50 8.26 -0.63
CA GLY A 498 3.43 7.60 0.10
C GLY A 498 3.36 7.98 1.57
N GLU A 499 3.93 9.11 1.96
CA GLU A 499 3.74 9.73 3.29
C GLU A 499 2.41 10.49 3.27
N MET A 500 1.59 10.33 4.31
CA MET A 500 0.30 11.03 4.40
C MET A 500 0.54 12.53 4.61
N TYR A 501 -0.22 13.38 3.94
CA TYR A 501 -0.26 14.81 4.22
C TYR A 501 -1.06 15.10 5.49
N ASP A 502 -0.69 16.15 6.22
CA ASP A 502 -1.29 16.47 7.52
C ASP A 502 -2.73 16.94 7.38
N THR A 503 -3.01 17.77 6.37
CA THR A 503 -4.35 18.39 6.20
C THR A 503 -4.97 18.14 4.84
N VAL A 504 -4.22 17.69 3.83
CA VAL A 504 -4.73 17.51 2.46
C VAL A 504 -5.71 16.34 2.35
N LYS A 505 -6.96 16.65 1.99
CA LYS A 505 -8.04 15.67 1.83
C LYS A 505 -8.96 16.02 0.67
N LEU A 506 -9.56 15.00 0.05
CA LEU A 506 -10.67 15.13 -0.90
C LEU A 506 -11.98 14.72 -0.23
N LEU A 507 -13.08 15.40 -0.55
CA LEU A 507 -14.42 14.92 -0.23
C LEU A 507 -14.98 14.17 -1.42
N MET A 508 -15.25 12.88 -1.25
CA MET A 508 -15.65 12.00 -2.36
C MET A 508 -16.86 11.17 -1.97
N ARG A 509 -17.71 10.79 -2.94
CA ARG A 509 -18.79 9.82 -2.76
C ARG A 509 -18.45 8.52 -3.46
N PHE A 510 -18.70 7.38 -2.81
CA PHE A 510 -18.56 6.05 -3.39
C PHE A 510 -19.89 5.32 -3.39
N GLU A 511 -20.30 4.80 -4.54
CA GLU A 511 -21.52 4.01 -4.70
C GLU A 511 -21.25 2.79 -5.56
N PHE A 512 -21.82 1.65 -5.18
CA PHE A 512 -21.81 0.44 -5.99
C PHE A 512 -23.20 0.28 -6.59
N VAL A 513 -23.28 0.33 -7.92
CA VAL A 513 -24.51 0.31 -8.72
C VAL A 513 -24.67 -0.98 -9.49
#